data_AF-A0A5C1YBA2-F1
#
_entry.id   AF-A0A5C1YBA2-F1
#
_cell.length_a   1.000
_cell.length_b   1.000
_cell.length_c   1.000
_cell.angle_alpha   90.00
_cell.angle_beta   90.00
_cell.angle_gamma   90.00
#
_symmetry.space_group_name_H-M   'P 1'
#
loop_
_entity.id
_entity.type
_entity.pdbx_description
1 polymer ?
#
loop_
_entity_poly.entity_id
_entity_poly.type
_entity_poly.pdbx_seq_one_letter_code
_entity_poly.pdbx_strand_id
1 'polypeptide(L)'
;MSDGDAIRAALRYRLERFRREELGEEPAEEAAPTRTPTDADRVAAAEIAMQQALRRGDFENLPGAGKPLPGIGDGRVHDPDWWIRRKIEREQLRGIGPAAFTLRAEDAGLDARLDTLIRAEEVRAALEDFNRRVIEARRQLLGGPPVITPLRDVEAELAAWAERRRPLPADSATQELPADAAASAPQRDASPALRDARLPQLRRMWRFGRGPVRGVDIS
;
A
#
# COMPACT_ATOMS: atom_id res chain seq x y z
N MET A 1 -30.79 1.83 -62.24
CA MET A 1 -29.46 2.48 -62.19
C MET A 1 -29.71 3.96 -62.31
N SER A 2 -29.28 4.76 -61.34
CA SER A 2 -29.54 6.21 -61.33
C SER A 2 -28.55 6.91 -62.27
N ASP A 3 -28.97 7.98 -62.95
CA ASP A 3 -28.08 8.80 -63.79
C ASP A 3 -26.81 9.25 -63.04
N GLY A 4 -26.89 9.40 -61.72
CA GLY A 4 -25.73 9.69 -60.87
C GLY A 4 -24.67 8.59 -60.85
N ASP A 5 -25.05 7.32 -61.00
CA ASP A 5 -24.10 6.19 -61.10
C ASP A 5 -23.39 6.18 -62.45
N ALA A 6 -24.11 6.52 -63.52
CA ALA A 6 -23.54 6.63 -64.86
C ALA A 6 -22.52 7.78 -64.95
N ILE A 7 -22.85 8.93 -64.36
CA ILE A 7 -21.93 10.09 -64.29
C ILE A 7 -20.70 9.76 -63.43
N ARG A 8 -20.88 9.11 -62.27
CA ARG A 8 -19.75 8.67 -61.42
C ARG A 8 -18.86 7.63 -62.10
N ALA A 9 -19.44 6.69 -62.84
CA ALA A 9 -18.68 5.71 -63.62
C ALA A 9 -17.89 6.37 -64.76
N ALA A 10 -18.53 7.30 -65.49
CA ALA A 10 -17.88 8.04 -66.58
C ALA A 10 -16.74 8.94 -66.07
N LEU A 11 -16.92 9.59 -64.91
CA LEU A 11 -15.85 10.38 -64.28
C LEU A 11 -14.69 9.52 -63.82
N ARG A 12 -14.95 8.36 -63.20
CA ARG A 12 -13.89 7.39 -62.85
C ARG A 12 -13.12 6.92 -64.08
N TYR A 13 -13.82 6.51 -65.13
CA TYR A 13 -13.19 6.09 -66.37
C TYR A 13 -12.33 7.19 -67.01
N ARG A 14 -12.81 8.45 -66.99
CA ARG A 14 -12.04 9.59 -67.51
C ARG A 14 -10.79 9.89 -66.68
N LEU A 15 -10.89 9.77 -65.36
CA LEU A 15 -9.75 9.91 -64.43
C LEU A 15 -8.73 8.79 -64.62
N GLU A 16 -9.19 7.54 -64.74
CA GLU A 16 -8.36 6.36 -64.98
C GLU A 16 -7.58 6.51 -66.29
N ARG A 17 -8.27 6.93 -67.35
CA ARG A 17 -7.68 7.18 -68.66
C ARG A 17 -6.63 8.27 -68.62
N PHE A 18 -6.93 9.40 -67.99
CA PHE A 18 -5.98 10.51 -67.83
C PHE A 18 -4.75 10.11 -67.00
N ARG A 19 -4.93 9.34 -65.92
CA ARG A 19 -3.83 8.82 -65.12
C ARG A 19 -2.90 7.92 -65.93
N ARG A 20 -3.45 7.05 -66.78
CA ARG A 20 -2.66 6.15 -67.64
C ARG A 20 -1.97 6.88 -68.79
N GLU A 21 -2.67 7.79 -69.48
CA GLU A 21 -2.18 8.44 -70.69
C GLU A 21 -1.21 9.61 -70.39
N GLU A 22 -1.50 10.43 -69.37
CA GLU A 22 -0.72 11.65 -69.09
C GLU A 22 0.33 11.49 -67.99
N LEU A 23 0.08 10.65 -66.98
CA LEU A 23 0.98 10.49 -65.82
C LEU A 23 1.84 9.22 -65.88
N GLY A 24 1.55 8.27 -66.78
CA GLY A 24 2.29 7.02 -66.91
C GLY A 24 2.24 6.13 -65.66
N GLU A 25 1.30 6.39 -64.75
CA GLU A 25 1.08 5.61 -63.54
C GLU A 25 0.19 4.40 -63.89
N GLU A 26 0.78 3.20 -63.88
CA GLU A 26 -0.01 1.96 -63.80
C GLU A 26 -0.87 2.02 -62.52
N PRO A 27 -2.15 1.63 -62.58
CA PRO A 27 -3.01 1.68 -61.40
C PRO A 27 -2.34 0.87 -60.30
N ALA A 28 -2.04 1.51 -59.17
CA ALA A 28 -1.58 0.82 -57.98
C ALA A 28 -2.57 -0.33 -57.73
N GLU A 29 -2.09 -1.57 -57.79
CA GLU A 29 -2.88 -2.75 -57.40
C GLU A 29 -3.58 -2.37 -56.10
N GLU A 30 -4.90 -2.28 -56.18
CA GLU A 30 -5.75 -1.72 -55.14
C GLU A 30 -5.36 -2.43 -53.84
N ALA A 31 -4.62 -1.72 -52.97
CA ALA A 31 -4.05 -2.33 -51.78
C ALA A 31 -5.23 -2.87 -50.98
N ALA A 32 -5.36 -4.21 -50.97
CA ALA A 32 -6.54 -4.87 -50.45
C ALA A 32 -6.86 -4.28 -49.07
N PRO A 33 -8.11 -3.89 -48.79
CA PRO A 33 -8.44 -3.20 -47.56
C PRO A 33 -7.93 -4.04 -46.39
N THR A 34 -7.20 -3.40 -45.47
CA THR A 34 -6.66 -4.06 -44.27
C THR A 34 -7.83 -4.64 -43.48
N ARG A 35 -8.15 -5.90 -43.73
CA ARG A 35 -9.21 -6.60 -43.02
C ARG A 35 -8.81 -6.69 -41.55
N THR A 36 -9.70 -6.28 -40.67
CA THR A 36 -9.51 -6.53 -39.24
C THR A 36 -9.50 -8.05 -39.01
N PRO A 37 -8.48 -8.61 -38.33
CA PRO A 37 -8.43 -10.05 -38.08
C PRO A 37 -9.68 -10.49 -37.31
N THR A 38 -10.33 -11.53 -37.82
CA THR A 38 -11.46 -12.19 -37.16
C THR A 38 -10.98 -12.95 -35.93
N ASP A 39 -11.89 -13.36 -35.04
CA ASP A 39 -11.49 -14.20 -33.90
C ASP A 39 -10.88 -15.54 -34.34
N ALA A 40 -11.34 -16.10 -35.46
CA ALA A 40 -10.75 -17.29 -36.07
C ALA A 40 -9.31 -17.04 -36.53
N ASP A 41 -9.03 -15.90 -37.15
CA ASP A 41 -7.66 -15.51 -37.54
C ASP A 41 -6.75 -15.38 -36.30
N ARG A 42 -7.27 -14.83 -35.19
CA ARG A 42 -6.51 -14.66 -33.94
C ARG A 42 -6.19 -16.01 -33.29
N VAL A 43 -7.16 -16.93 -33.26
CA VAL A 43 -6.95 -18.30 -32.75
C VAL A 43 -5.90 -19.01 -33.61
N ALA A 44 -6.00 -18.92 -34.94
CA ALA A 44 -5.01 -19.51 -35.84
C ALA A 44 -3.61 -18.91 -35.64
N ALA A 45 -3.51 -17.59 -35.49
CA ALA A 45 -2.25 -16.92 -35.21
C ALA A 45 -1.65 -17.36 -33.85
N ALA A 46 -2.48 -17.49 -32.80
CA ALA A 46 -2.05 -17.95 -31.49
C ALA A 46 -1.55 -19.41 -31.52
N GLU A 47 -2.26 -20.29 -32.22
CA GLU A 47 -1.85 -21.69 -32.40
C GLU A 47 -0.51 -21.77 -33.14
N ILE A 48 -0.35 -21.04 -34.24
CA ILE A 48 0.92 -21.00 -34.99
C ILE A 48 2.06 -20.50 -34.10
N ALA A 49 1.84 -19.45 -33.30
CA ALA A 49 2.83 -18.94 -32.37
C ALA A 49 3.20 -19.97 -31.29
N MET A 50 2.22 -20.70 -30.75
CA MET A 50 2.44 -21.77 -29.78
C MET A 50 3.29 -22.90 -30.37
N GLN A 51 2.95 -23.38 -31.56
CA GLN A 51 3.70 -24.44 -32.25
C GLN A 51 5.12 -24.01 -32.61
N GLN A 52 5.33 -22.73 -32.95
CA GLN A 52 6.67 -22.19 -33.15
C GLN A 52 7.48 -22.18 -31.84
N ALA A 53 6.89 -21.73 -30.73
CA ALA A 53 7.54 -21.70 -29.43
C ALA A 53 7.88 -23.11 -28.91
N LEU A 54 6.99 -24.09 -29.10
CA LEU A 54 7.24 -25.50 -28.79
C LEU A 54 8.41 -26.04 -29.60
N ARG A 55 8.47 -25.77 -30.92
CA ARG A 55 9.60 -26.21 -31.77
C ARG A 55 10.94 -25.58 -31.39
N ARG A 56 10.93 -24.34 -30.88
CA ARG A 56 12.14 -23.68 -30.36
C ARG A 56 12.57 -24.22 -28.99
N GLY A 57 11.69 -24.97 -28.31
CA GLY A 57 11.93 -25.40 -26.94
C GLY A 57 11.81 -24.25 -25.94
N ASP A 58 11.04 -23.20 -26.24
CA ASP A 58 10.87 -22.04 -25.34
C ASP A 58 10.23 -22.44 -23.99
N PHE A 59 9.60 -23.62 -23.93
CA PHE A 59 9.00 -24.21 -22.73
C PHE A 59 9.89 -25.28 -22.05
N GLU A 60 11.05 -25.60 -22.62
CA GLU A 60 12.03 -26.52 -22.03
C GLU A 60 12.86 -25.80 -20.97
N ASN A 61 13.27 -26.52 -19.92
CA ASN A 61 14.09 -25.99 -18.81
C ASN A 61 13.49 -24.79 -18.05
N LEU A 62 12.16 -24.66 -18.00
CA LEU A 62 11.52 -23.62 -17.20
C LEU A 62 11.85 -23.79 -15.70
N PRO A 63 12.05 -22.68 -14.97
CA PRO A 63 12.27 -22.73 -13.53
C PRO A 63 11.05 -23.35 -12.82
N GLY A 64 11.24 -24.57 -12.31
CA GLY A 64 10.16 -25.34 -11.66
C GLY A 64 9.48 -26.38 -12.54
N ALA A 65 9.93 -26.58 -13.80
CA ALA A 65 9.45 -27.68 -14.64
C ALA A 65 9.62 -29.04 -13.93
N GLY A 66 8.53 -29.81 -13.84
CA GLY A 66 8.50 -31.12 -13.19
C GLY A 66 8.63 -31.12 -11.66
N LYS A 67 8.85 -29.96 -11.01
CA LYS A 67 8.90 -29.84 -9.55
C LYS A 67 7.49 -29.58 -9.02
N PRO A 68 7.11 -30.15 -7.86
CA PRO A 68 5.86 -29.76 -7.20
C PRO A 68 5.87 -28.26 -6.94
N LEU A 69 4.73 -27.59 -7.09
CA LEU A 69 4.65 -26.18 -6.78
C LEU A 69 4.96 -25.99 -5.28
N PRO A 70 5.91 -25.12 -4.93
CA PRO A 70 6.25 -24.89 -3.54
C PRO A 70 5.04 -24.36 -2.78
N GLY A 71 4.69 -25.02 -1.67
CA GLY A 71 3.62 -24.61 -0.76
C GLY A 71 2.21 -25.11 -1.08
N ILE A 72 2.00 -25.93 -2.12
CA ILE A 72 0.65 -26.37 -2.56
C ILE A 72 0.50 -27.91 -2.62
N GLY A 73 1.50 -28.70 -2.21
CA GLY A 73 1.47 -30.17 -2.33
C GLY A 73 1.77 -30.96 -1.06
N ASP A 74 2.13 -30.31 0.05
CA ASP A 74 2.75 -30.97 1.21
C ASP A 74 1.73 -31.53 2.22
N GLY A 75 0.52 -31.91 1.77
CA GLY A 75 -0.53 -32.45 2.64
C GLY A 75 -1.25 -31.40 3.50
N ARG A 76 -1.10 -30.11 3.20
CA ARG A 76 -1.92 -29.04 3.78
C ARG A 76 -3.27 -28.95 3.06
N VAL A 77 -4.30 -28.55 3.79
CA VAL A 77 -5.67 -28.30 3.29
C VAL A 77 -5.61 -27.58 1.94
N HIS A 78 -6.23 -28.16 0.92
CA HIS A 78 -6.28 -27.61 -0.43
C HIS A 78 -7.02 -26.26 -0.40
N ASP A 79 -6.28 -25.16 -0.32
CA ASP A 79 -6.82 -23.81 -0.33
C ASP A 79 -7.14 -23.42 -1.78
N PRO A 80 -8.41 -23.31 -2.21
CA PRO A 80 -8.74 -22.92 -3.59
C PRO A 80 -8.22 -21.52 -3.96
N ASP A 81 -7.97 -20.66 -2.96
CA ASP A 81 -7.51 -19.28 -3.13
C ASP A 81 -5.98 -19.14 -3.00
N TRP A 82 -5.23 -20.24 -3.04
CA TRP A 82 -3.77 -20.24 -2.90
C TRP A 82 -3.07 -19.28 -3.86
N TRP A 83 -3.58 -19.16 -5.09
CA TRP A 83 -3.02 -18.33 -6.14
C TRP A 83 -3.28 -16.84 -5.88
N ILE A 84 -4.44 -16.51 -5.29
CA ILE A 84 -4.80 -15.14 -4.89
C ILE A 84 -3.86 -14.67 -3.80
N ARG A 85 -3.65 -15.51 -2.77
CA ARG A 85 -2.72 -15.21 -1.67
C ARG A 85 -1.29 -14.99 -2.18
N ARG A 86 -0.81 -15.88 -3.06
CA ARG A 86 0.51 -15.77 -3.69
C ARG A 86 0.65 -14.52 -4.55
N LYS A 87 -0.42 -14.10 -5.23
CA LYS A 87 -0.44 -12.86 -6.04
C LYS A 87 -0.43 -11.61 -5.14
N ILE A 88 -1.25 -11.59 -4.09
CA ILE A 88 -1.27 -10.50 -3.10
C ILE A 88 0.12 -10.32 -2.47
N GLU A 89 0.77 -11.42 -2.08
CA GLU A 89 2.10 -11.40 -1.50
C GLU A 89 3.16 -10.89 -2.49
N ARG A 90 3.17 -11.45 -3.71
CA ARG A 90 4.16 -11.07 -4.74
C ARG A 90 4.06 -9.60 -5.16
N GLU A 91 2.85 -9.10 -5.34
CA GLU A 91 2.60 -7.71 -5.78
C GLU A 91 2.47 -6.74 -4.59
N GLN A 92 2.62 -7.23 -3.36
CA GLN A 92 2.43 -6.47 -2.12
C GLN A 92 1.12 -5.67 -2.08
N LEU A 93 0.02 -6.26 -2.56
CA LEU A 93 -1.27 -5.58 -2.59
C LEU A 93 -1.77 -5.33 -1.16
N ARG A 94 -2.00 -4.05 -0.82
CA ARG A 94 -2.56 -3.61 0.46
C ARG A 94 -3.92 -2.96 0.24
N GLY A 95 -4.79 -2.99 1.25
CA GLY A 95 -6.10 -2.33 1.20
C GLY A 95 -7.16 -3.08 0.38
N ILE A 96 -6.81 -4.20 -0.25
CA ILE A 96 -7.74 -5.05 -0.99
C ILE A 96 -8.12 -6.22 -0.09
N GLY A 97 -9.13 -6.03 0.75
CA GLY A 97 -9.59 -7.08 1.65
C GLY A 97 -10.83 -6.67 2.43
N PRO A 98 -11.49 -7.63 3.11
CA PRO A 98 -12.59 -7.33 4.02
C PRO A 98 -12.20 -6.25 5.04
N ALA A 99 -13.16 -5.40 5.42
CA ALA A 99 -12.93 -4.26 6.30
C ALA A 99 -12.20 -4.63 7.61
N ALA A 100 -12.44 -5.83 8.14
CA ALA A 100 -11.78 -6.32 9.35
C ALA A 100 -10.25 -6.45 9.19
N PHE A 101 -9.73 -6.78 8.00
CA PHE A 101 -8.30 -6.88 7.77
C PHE A 101 -7.68 -5.52 7.45
N THR A 102 -8.35 -4.71 6.62
CA THR A 102 -7.86 -3.38 6.25
C THR A 102 -7.77 -2.47 7.46
N LEU A 103 -8.80 -2.43 8.30
CA LEU A 103 -8.80 -1.61 9.52
C LEU A 103 -7.75 -2.07 10.53
N ARG A 104 -7.47 -3.37 10.63
CA ARG A 104 -6.40 -3.87 11.52
C ARG A 104 -5.00 -3.50 11.00
N ALA A 105 -4.81 -3.55 9.68
CA ALA A 105 -3.55 -3.12 9.07
C ALA A 105 -3.36 -1.60 9.19
N GLU A 106 -4.42 -0.81 9.02
CA GLU A 106 -4.39 0.63 9.23
C GLU A 106 -4.13 0.99 10.69
N ASP A 107 -4.79 0.33 11.64
CA ASP A 107 -4.57 0.53 13.08
C ASP A 107 -3.11 0.27 13.48
N ALA A 108 -2.49 -0.80 12.94
CA ALA A 108 -1.09 -1.11 13.17
C ALA A 108 -0.11 -0.07 12.60
N GLY A 109 -0.51 0.69 11.59
CA GLY A 109 0.29 1.76 10.98
C GLY A 109 -0.14 3.18 11.37
N LEU A 110 -1.13 3.31 12.26
CA LEU A 110 -1.77 4.59 12.54
C LEU A 110 -0.81 5.57 13.20
N ASP A 111 -0.08 5.14 14.22
CA ASP A 111 0.87 5.99 14.95
C ASP A 111 1.92 6.58 14.01
N ALA A 112 2.52 5.75 13.15
CA ALA A 112 3.49 6.18 12.16
C ALA A 112 2.88 7.18 11.17
N ARG A 113 1.61 7.00 10.78
CA ARG A 113 0.89 7.96 9.93
C ARG A 113 0.67 9.29 10.66
N LEU A 114 0.25 9.27 11.92
CA LEU A 114 0.01 10.50 12.69
C LEU A 114 1.30 11.30 12.87
N ASP A 115 2.43 10.63 13.04
CA ASP A 115 3.74 11.28 13.19
C ASP A 115 4.19 12.02 11.92
N THR A 116 3.67 11.65 10.74
CA THR A 116 3.91 12.41 9.48
C THR A 116 3.10 13.71 9.39
N LEU A 117 2.01 13.83 10.14
CA LEU A 117 1.15 15.01 10.13
C LEU A 117 1.74 16.13 10.98
N ILE A 118 1.53 17.37 10.53
CA ILE A 118 2.11 18.57 11.16
C ILE A 118 1.07 19.31 11.99
N ARG A 119 -0.19 19.34 11.55
CA ARG A 119 -1.26 20.12 12.18
C ARG A 119 -2.13 19.24 13.09
N ALA A 120 -2.52 19.79 14.24
CA ALA A 120 -3.39 19.09 15.18
C ALA A 120 -4.78 18.83 14.57
N GLU A 121 -5.29 19.74 13.73
CA GLU A 121 -6.58 19.54 13.05
C GLU A 121 -6.52 18.36 12.06
N GLU A 122 -5.39 18.15 11.38
CA GLU A 122 -5.20 17.03 10.45
C GLU A 122 -5.15 15.69 11.21
N VAL A 123 -4.49 15.66 12.37
CA VAL A 123 -4.43 14.48 13.26
C VAL A 123 -5.84 14.14 13.77
N ARG A 124 -6.59 15.15 14.24
CA ARG A 124 -7.98 14.99 14.68
C ARG A 124 -8.85 14.41 13.56
N ALA A 125 -8.80 15.02 12.38
CA ALA A 125 -9.60 14.57 11.23
C ALA A 125 -9.26 13.14 10.80
N ALA A 126 -7.97 12.75 10.84
CA ALA A 126 -7.54 11.40 10.51
C ALA A 126 -8.06 10.35 11.53
N LEU A 127 -8.01 10.68 12.83
CA LEU A 127 -8.53 9.83 13.90
C LEU A 127 -10.06 9.68 13.83
N GLU A 128 -10.77 10.77 13.58
CA GLU A 128 -12.23 10.77 13.41
C GLU A 128 -12.67 9.96 12.18
N ASP A 129 -11.96 10.10 11.05
CA ASP A 129 -12.22 9.29 9.86
C ASP A 129 -12.00 7.79 10.13
N PHE A 130 -10.89 7.44 10.78
CA PHE A 130 -10.59 6.06 11.16
C PHE A 130 -11.71 5.48 12.05
N ASN A 131 -12.07 6.21 13.12
CA ASN A 131 -13.14 5.80 14.03
C ASN A 131 -14.49 5.65 13.30
N ARG A 132 -14.83 6.59 12.41
CA ARG A 132 -16.05 6.50 11.59
C ARG A 132 -16.06 5.24 10.74
N ARG A 133 -14.94 4.90 10.08
CA ARG A 133 -14.83 3.67 9.27
C ARG A 133 -14.92 2.40 10.11
N VAL A 134 -14.35 2.39 11.32
CA VAL A 134 -14.50 1.27 12.27
C VAL A 134 -15.96 1.09 12.70
N ILE A 135 -16.65 2.19 13.02
CA ILE A 135 -18.07 2.17 13.40
C ILE A 135 -18.93 1.65 12.24
N GLU A 136 -18.71 2.17 11.03
CA GLU A 136 -19.47 1.77 9.85
C GLU A 136 -19.26 0.28 9.54
N ALA A 137 -18.01 -0.18 9.57
CA ALA A 137 -17.69 -1.58 9.34
C ALA A 137 -18.35 -2.52 10.37
N ARG A 138 -18.50 -2.08 11.63
CA ARG A 138 -19.25 -2.81 12.67
C ARG A 138 -20.76 -2.79 12.42
N ARG A 139 -21.30 -1.69 11.87
CA ARG A 139 -22.73 -1.51 11.58
C ARG A 139 -23.20 -2.27 10.34
N GLN A 140 -22.31 -2.46 9.36
CA GLN A 140 -22.68 -2.98 8.06
C GLN A 140 -23.34 -4.37 8.13
N LEU A 141 -23.09 -5.19 9.18
CA LEU A 141 -23.69 -6.52 9.41
C LEU A 141 -23.72 -7.45 8.18
N LEU A 142 -22.88 -7.21 7.16
CA LEU A 142 -22.95 -7.88 5.84
C LEU A 142 -22.49 -9.35 5.83
N GLY A 143 -22.31 -9.97 7.00
CA GLY A 143 -21.71 -11.29 7.09
C GLY A 143 -20.22 -11.25 6.72
N GLY A 144 -19.36 -11.68 7.64
CA GLY A 144 -17.92 -11.66 7.44
C GLY A 144 -17.17 -11.77 8.77
N PRO A 145 -15.84 -11.91 8.73
CA PRO A 145 -15.02 -11.94 9.93
C PRO A 145 -15.30 -10.71 10.82
N PRO A 146 -15.49 -10.90 12.14
CA PRO A 146 -15.87 -9.80 13.01
C PRO A 146 -14.81 -8.69 13.05
N VAL A 147 -15.27 -7.44 13.02
CA VAL A 147 -14.40 -6.26 13.15
C VAL A 147 -14.08 -6.02 14.63
N ILE A 148 -12.92 -6.52 15.06
CA ILE A 148 -12.44 -6.40 16.45
C ILE A 148 -11.50 -5.21 16.69
N THR A 149 -11.24 -4.38 15.67
CA THR A 149 -10.35 -3.21 15.79
C THR A 149 -10.94 -2.19 16.77
N PRO A 150 -10.21 -1.74 17.80
CA PRO A 150 -10.71 -0.77 18.78
C PRO A 150 -10.87 0.63 18.19
N LEU A 151 -11.69 1.47 18.83
CA LEU A 151 -11.73 2.89 18.54
C LEU A 151 -10.59 3.59 19.26
N ARG A 152 -10.09 4.67 18.66
CA ARG A 152 -9.01 5.50 19.19
C ARG A 152 -9.60 6.71 19.91
N ASP A 153 -9.11 6.99 21.11
CA ASP A 153 -9.48 8.21 21.83
C ASP A 153 -8.76 9.40 21.21
N VAL A 154 -9.53 10.28 20.58
CA VAL A 154 -9.01 11.41 19.79
C VAL A 154 -8.17 12.35 20.66
N GLU A 155 -8.63 12.66 21.87
CA GLU A 155 -7.96 13.63 22.74
C GLU A 155 -6.70 13.03 23.35
N ALA A 156 -6.74 11.75 23.73
CA ALA A 156 -5.57 11.05 24.25
C ALA A 156 -4.45 10.92 23.19
N GLU A 157 -4.82 10.57 21.94
CA GLU A 157 -3.86 10.42 20.85
C GLU A 157 -3.28 11.78 20.40
N LEU A 158 -4.09 12.85 20.41
CA LEU A 158 -3.60 14.21 20.15
C LEU A 158 -2.59 14.67 21.21
N ALA A 159 -2.86 14.41 22.49
CA ALA A 159 -1.93 14.72 23.57
C ALA A 159 -0.62 13.94 23.42
N ALA A 160 -0.70 12.63 23.11
CA ALA A 160 0.47 11.80 22.87
C ALA A 160 1.28 12.27 21.66
N TRP A 161 0.63 12.64 20.57
CA TRP A 161 1.26 13.21 19.38
C TRP A 161 1.96 14.54 19.67
N ALA A 162 1.31 15.44 20.40
CA ALA A 162 1.87 16.73 20.79
C ALA A 162 3.11 16.55 21.68
N GLU A 163 3.08 15.57 22.59
CA GLU A 163 4.22 15.26 23.45
C GLU A 163 5.41 14.71 22.67
N ARG A 164 5.18 13.80 21.70
CA ARG A 164 6.24 13.27 20.83
C ARG A 164 6.94 14.36 20.01
N ARG A 165 6.21 15.45 19.70
CA ARG A 165 6.71 16.57 18.91
C ARG A 165 7.27 17.72 19.73
N ARG A 166 7.09 17.68 21.05
CA ARG A 166 7.68 18.70 21.91
C ARG A 166 9.20 18.60 21.75
N PRO A 167 9.89 19.64 21.27
CA PRO A 167 11.33 19.62 21.31
C PRO A 167 11.73 19.42 22.77
N LEU A 168 12.63 18.47 23.03
CA LEU A 168 13.26 18.36 24.35
C LEU A 168 13.74 19.77 24.67
N PRO A 169 13.31 20.38 25.80
CA PRO A 169 13.72 21.74 26.12
C PRO A 169 15.24 21.76 26.03
N ALA A 170 15.79 22.54 25.10
CA ALA A 170 17.20 22.83 25.06
C ALA A 170 17.52 23.33 26.48
N ASP A 171 18.41 22.61 27.16
CA ASP A 171 18.77 22.89 28.54
C ASP A 171 18.80 24.40 28.77
N SER A 172 18.07 24.84 29.78
CA SER A 172 18.14 26.19 30.36
C SER A 172 19.53 26.52 30.93
N ALA A 173 20.61 25.93 30.41
CA ALA A 173 22.00 26.13 30.79
C ALA A 173 22.60 27.45 30.25
N THR A 174 21.79 28.49 30.02
CA THR A 174 22.30 29.84 29.73
C THR A 174 21.62 30.93 30.57
N GLN A 175 20.82 30.57 31.57
CA GLN A 175 20.22 31.59 32.44
C GLN A 175 20.37 31.24 33.92
N GLU A 176 21.61 31.02 34.37
CA GLU A 176 22.02 31.21 35.77
C GLU A 176 23.56 31.29 35.85
N LEU A 177 24.12 32.43 35.41
CA LEU A 177 25.39 32.93 35.94
C LEU A 177 25.05 34.22 36.70
N PRO A 178 24.99 34.21 38.04
CA PRO A 178 24.96 35.46 38.79
C PRO A 178 26.34 36.12 38.66
N ALA A 179 26.40 37.20 37.88
CA ALA A 179 27.57 38.08 37.78
C ALA A 179 27.63 39.05 38.97
N ASP A 180 27.59 38.51 40.19
CA ASP A 180 28.05 39.26 41.36
C ASP A 180 28.88 38.36 42.28
N ALA A 181 30.12 38.15 41.85
CA ALA A 181 31.19 37.64 42.68
C ALA A 181 32.51 38.33 42.28
N ALA A 182 32.53 39.66 42.39
CA ALA A 182 33.78 40.41 42.52
C ALA A 182 33.58 41.64 43.42
N ALA A 183 33.98 41.48 44.68
CA ALA A 183 34.37 42.50 45.65
C ALA A 183 33.28 43.18 46.52
N SER A 184 32.93 42.55 47.64
CA SER A 184 33.38 42.99 48.99
C SER A 184 32.65 42.24 50.10
N ALA A 185 33.41 41.62 51.01
CA ALA A 185 32.92 41.33 52.36
C ALA A 185 32.90 42.62 53.20
N PRO A 186 32.06 42.72 54.25
CA PRO A 186 32.59 42.34 55.56
C PRO A 186 31.65 41.55 56.48
N GLN A 187 32.31 40.95 57.48
CA GLN A 187 31.91 40.28 58.73
C GLN A 187 30.44 39.92 59.04
N ARG A 188 30.27 38.60 59.28
CA ARG A 188 29.65 37.90 60.44
C ARG A 188 28.54 38.62 61.21
N ASP A 189 27.36 37.97 61.27
CA ASP A 189 26.94 37.30 62.51
C ASP A 189 25.89 36.19 62.31
N ALA A 190 26.01 35.18 63.18
CA ALA A 190 25.04 34.18 63.65
C ALA A 190 24.42 33.13 62.68
N SER A 191 24.97 31.92 62.78
CA SER A 191 24.34 30.58 62.58
C SER A 191 23.10 30.38 63.51
N PRO A 192 22.31 29.28 63.44
CA PRO A 192 22.64 27.95 62.90
C PRO A 192 21.48 27.13 62.27
N ALA A 193 21.80 25.85 62.01
CA ALA A 193 20.87 24.71 61.97
C ALA A 193 20.15 24.47 60.62
N LEU A 194 20.04 23.27 60.07
CA LEU A 194 20.37 21.91 60.48
C LEU A 194 20.12 21.02 59.23
N ARG A 195 20.90 19.93 59.10
CA ARG A 195 20.54 18.63 58.46
C ARG A 195 20.43 18.60 56.92
N ASP A 196 21.30 17.93 56.17
CA ASP A 196 21.67 16.49 56.13
C ASP A 196 20.70 15.62 55.27
N ALA A 197 21.30 14.65 54.57
CA ALA A 197 20.75 13.58 53.70
C ALA A 197 20.35 13.95 52.24
N ARG A 198 21.03 13.47 51.19
CA ARG A 198 21.23 12.10 50.64
C ARG A 198 20.00 11.47 49.93
N LEU A 199 20.12 11.39 48.60
CA LEU A 199 19.73 10.30 47.67
C LEU A 199 18.19 9.96 47.55
N PRO A 200 17.75 8.95 46.76
CA PRO A 200 17.89 8.61 45.32
C PRO A 200 16.54 8.23 44.63
N GLN A 201 16.59 7.73 43.38
CA GLN A 201 15.65 6.79 42.69
C GLN A 201 14.35 7.33 42.04
N LEU A 202 14.06 6.85 40.82
CA LEU A 202 13.19 5.67 40.61
C LEU A 202 12.98 5.36 39.11
N ARG A 203 13.62 4.27 38.64
CA ARG A 203 13.15 3.48 37.49
C ARG A 203 12.04 2.54 37.97
N ARG A 204 10.91 2.47 37.25
CA ARG A 204 9.92 1.36 37.32
C ARG A 204 9.66 0.93 35.87
N MET A 205 10.15 -0.23 35.43
CA MET A 205 9.56 -1.57 35.54
C MET A 205 8.17 -1.71 34.92
N TRP A 206 8.13 -2.25 33.69
CA TRP A 206 6.99 -3.00 33.16
C TRP A 206 7.10 -4.46 33.63
N ARG A 207 6.07 -4.96 34.31
CA ARG A 207 5.88 -6.39 34.62
C ARG A 207 4.84 -6.97 33.68
N PHE A 208 5.26 -7.90 32.82
CA PHE A 208 4.36 -8.82 32.12
C PHE A 208 3.97 -9.95 33.06
N GLY A 209 2.66 -10.12 33.28
CA GLY A 209 2.09 -11.26 34.00
C GLY A 209 1.97 -12.48 33.09
N ARG A 210 2.72 -13.54 33.41
CA ARG A 210 2.55 -14.90 32.87
C ARG A 210 1.80 -15.71 33.92
N GLY A 211 0.54 -16.03 33.66
CA GLY A 211 -0.26 -16.95 34.49
C GLY A 211 0.13 -18.42 34.21
N PRO A 212 0.00 -19.33 35.20
CA PRO A 212 0.38 -20.72 35.06
C PRO A 212 -0.70 -21.54 34.34
N VAL A 213 -0.28 -22.39 33.39
CA VAL A 213 -1.10 -23.46 32.81
C VAL A 213 -1.07 -24.67 33.75
N ARG A 214 -2.24 -25.12 34.20
CA ARG A 214 -2.41 -26.40 34.92
C ARG A 214 -2.33 -27.54 33.91
N GLY A 215 -1.52 -28.55 34.21
CA GLY A 215 -1.48 -29.81 33.49
C GLY A 215 -2.77 -30.61 33.70
N VAL A 216 -3.22 -31.25 32.63
CA VAL A 216 -4.22 -32.32 32.66
C VAL A 216 -3.47 -33.56 32.20
N ASP A 217 -3.25 -34.49 33.14
CA ASP A 217 -2.89 -35.87 32.84
C ASP A 217 -4.10 -36.56 32.20
N ILE A 218 -3.87 -37.29 31.12
CA ILE A 218 -4.83 -38.20 30.52
C ILE A 218 -4.18 -39.58 30.60
N SER A 219 -4.74 -40.45 31.44
CA SER A 219 -4.54 -41.91 31.42
C SER A 219 -5.44 -42.55 30.36
#